data_AF-A0A6N6VVK2-F1
#
_entry.id   AF-A0A6N6VVK2-F1
#
_cell.length_a   1.000
_cell.length_b   1.000
_cell.length_c   1.000
_cell.angle_alpha   90.00
_cell.angle_beta   90.00
_cell.angle_gamma   90.00
#
_symmetry.space_group_name_H-M   'P 1'
#
loop_
_entity.id
_entity.type
_entity.pdbx_description
1 polymer ?
#
loop_
_entity_poly.entity_id
_entity_poly.type
_entity_poly.pdbx_seq_one_letter_code
_entity_poly.pdbx_strand_id
1 'polypeptide(L)'
;MNLSKYAHPQISPVNFKFTPEIMDKFLISPNKEVYKLIYQGAFATLKEPAVINMSGFVLTSCNNNEIKLLFTSAVLLTEGWLGVDDYKRQEYMKEFTNSDTTLNEIYQEADLLEFDGVRIFSVEEPFIKLDEFISQLEIFNIGKPSTYASIFENLEKNIRDGFIEKKSIKEGLEQKECTAYEITNKGENFLEKFSQINDPFLDLNAAKEFENYLQQISNGELTRDEFEKKYFSIFPQNFLNKITLKWIDNCD
;
A
#
# COMPACT_ATOMS: atom_id res chain seq x y z
N MET A 1 -13.34 -11.93 24.40
CA MET A 1 -12.83 -11.38 23.14
C MET A 1 -14.05 -10.92 22.35
N ASN A 2 -14.37 -9.63 22.36
CA ASN A 2 -15.48 -9.09 21.57
C ASN A 2 -15.05 -9.11 20.11
N LEU A 3 -15.35 -10.20 19.40
CA LEU A 3 -15.29 -10.20 17.95
C LEU A 3 -16.34 -9.20 17.48
N SER A 4 -15.92 -8.10 16.86
CA SER A 4 -16.85 -7.25 16.11
C SER A 4 -17.61 -8.17 15.16
N LYS A 5 -18.94 -8.03 15.07
CA LYS A 5 -19.81 -8.88 14.25
C LYS A 5 -19.48 -8.87 12.74
N TYR A 6 -18.47 -8.10 12.34
CA TYR A 6 -18.04 -7.85 10.98
C TYR A 6 -16.54 -8.17 10.74
N ALA A 7 -15.87 -8.85 11.67
CA ALA A 7 -14.52 -9.35 11.41
C ALA A 7 -14.59 -10.44 10.34
N HIS A 8 -14.40 -10.04 9.08
CA HIS A 8 -14.29 -10.97 7.97
C HIS A 8 -13.05 -11.84 8.15
N PRO A 9 -13.16 -13.17 7.96
CA PRO A 9 -11.98 -14.02 7.91
C PRO A 9 -11.04 -13.51 6.82
N GLN A 10 -9.73 -13.64 7.06
CA GLN A 10 -8.73 -13.31 6.04
C GLN A 10 -8.98 -14.11 4.77
N ILE A 11 -8.75 -13.48 3.61
CA ILE A 11 -8.84 -14.14 2.32
C ILE A 11 -7.84 -15.31 2.30
N SER A 12 -8.35 -16.52 2.14
CA SER A 12 -7.57 -17.76 2.21
C SER A 12 -8.24 -18.86 1.37
N PRO A 13 -7.50 -19.92 1.01
CA PRO A 13 -8.10 -21.09 0.38
C PRO A 13 -9.13 -21.71 1.31
N VAL A 14 -10.30 -22.05 0.78
CA VAL A 14 -11.34 -22.78 1.54
C VAL A 14 -10.81 -24.11 2.07
N ASN A 15 -9.86 -24.74 1.37
CA ASN A 15 -9.19 -25.95 1.80
C ASN A 15 -7.77 -26.03 1.20
N PHE A 16 -6.76 -26.19 2.06
CA PHE A 16 -5.35 -26.31 1.65
C PHE A 16 -5.03 -27.56 0.81
N LYS A 17 -5.92 -28.57 0.76
CA LYS A 17 -5.77 -29.72 -0.16
C LYS A 17 -5.87 -29.33 -1.63
N PHE A 18 -6.49 -28.19 -1.94
CA PHE A 18 -6.55 -27.66 -3.29
C PHE A 18 -5.28 -26.84 -3.54
N THR A 19 -4.16 -27.51 -3.82
CA THR A 19 -2.91 -26.80 -4.09
C THR A 19 -2.99 -26.03 -5.41
N PRO A 20 -2.15 -25.01 -5.63
CA PRO A 20 -2.11 -24.28 -6.90
C PRO A 20 -1.96 -25.22 -8.10
N GLU A 21 -1.17 -26.30 -8.00
CA GLU A 21 -0.95 -27.28 -9.07
C GLU A 21 -2.22 -28.07 -9.41
N ILE A 22 -3.06 -28.36 -8.40
CA ILE A 22 -4.34 -29.04 -8.61
C ILE A 22 -5.34 -28.07 -9.25
N MET A 23 -5.41 -26.84 -8.72
CA MET A 23 -6.35 -25.82 -9.16
C MET A 23 -6.03 -25.23 -10.54
N ASP A 24 -4.78 -25.34 -10.99
CA ASP A 24 -4.34 -24.84 -12.30
C ASP A 24 -5.12 -25.45 -13.48
N LYS A 25 -5.66 -26.66 -13.31
CA LYS A 25 -6.51 -27.34 -14.32
C LYS A 25 -7.92 -26.77 -14.41
N PHE A 26 -8.37 -26.05 -13.38
CA PHE A 26 -9.74 -25.56 -13.23
C PHE A 26 -9.85 -24.03 -13.37
N LEU A 27 -8.74 -23.33 -13.21
CA LEU A 27 -8.68 -21.87 -13.30
C LEU A 27 -8.13 -21.43 -14.67
N ILE A 28 -8.40 -20.18 -15.04
CA ILE A 28 -7.84 -19.52 -16.23
C ILE A 28 -7.06 -18.30 -15.74
N SER A 29 -6.01 -17.90 -16.45
CA SER A 29 -5.31 -16.64 -16.14
C SER A 29 -6.27 -15.44 -16.28
N PRO A 30 -6.26 -14.46 -15.36
CA PRO A 30 -5.32 -14.24 -14.25
C PRO A 30 -5.68 -14.95 -12.94
N ASN A 31 -6.83 -15.61 -12.84
CA ASN A 31 -7.30 -16.23 -11.59
C ASN A 31 -6.36 -17.30 -11.05
N LYS A 32 -5.59 -17.97 -11.92
CA LYS A 32 -4.50 -18.89 -11.53
C LYS A 32 -3.46 -18.22 -10.65
N GLU A 33 -2.95 -17.07 -11.08
CA GLU A 33 -1.92 -16.30 -10.36
C GLU A 33 -2.47 -15.73 -9.06
N VAL A 34 -3.69 -15.18 -9.09
CA VAL A 34 -4.37 -14.67 -7.88
C VAL A 34 -4.56 -15.80 -6.86
N TYR A 35 -5.00 -16.98 -7.30
CA TYR A 35 -5.18 -18.13 -6.41
C TYR A 35 -3.86 -18.58 -5.80
N LYS A 36 -2.80 -18.67 -6.61
CA LYS A 36 -1.45 -19.02 -6.14
C LYS A 36 -0.96 -18.03 -5.07
N LEU A 37 -1.13 -16.73 -5.29
CA LEU A 37 -0.78 -15.69 -4.32
C LEU A 37 -1.57 -15.83 -3.01
N ILE A 38 -2.89 -16.03 -3.08
CA ILE A 38 -3.74 -16.25 -1.90
C ILE A 38 -3.30 -17.51 -1.15
N TYR A 39 -3.03 -18.61 -1.85
CA TYR A 39 -2.58 -19.87 -1.27
C TYR A 39 -1.23 -19.71 -0.56
N GLN A 40 -0.25 -19.12 -1.23
CA GLN A 40 1.09 -18.89 -0.67
C GLN A 40 1.01 -17.98 0.57
N GLY A 41 0.25 -16.89 0.51
CA GLY A 41 0.05 -15.99 1.66
C GLY A 41 -0.57 -16.69 2.87
N ALA A 42 -1.63 -17.47 2.64
CA ALA A 42 -2.29 -18.22 3.71
C ALA A 42 -1.45 -19.41 4.21
N PHE A 43 -0.63 -20.03 3.37
CA PHE A 43 0.25 -21.12 3.77
C PHE A 43 1.47 -20.62 4.57
N ALA A 44 1.99 -19.44 4.22
CA ALA A 44 3.07 -18.78 4.94
C ALA A 44 2.70 -18.47 6.39
N THR A 45 1.45 -18.10 6.69
CA THR A 45 0.99 -17.82 8.06
C THR A 45 0.95 -19.06 8.97
N LEU A 46 0.97 -20.26 8.37
CA LEU A 46 1.03 -21.54 9.10
C LEU A 46 2.47 -22.02 9.35
N LYS A 47 3.47 -21.36 8.77
CA LYS A 47 4.88 -21.70 8.92
C LYS A 47 5.49 -21.04 10.14
N GLU A 48 6.62 -21.60 10.60
CA GLU A 48 7.41 -21.00 11.66
C GLU A 48 8.03 -19.66 11.21
N PRO A 49 8.38 -18.76 12.15
CA PRO A 49 9.10 -17.54 11.84
C PRO A 49 10.44 -17.85 11.14
N ALA A 50 10.78 -17.03 10.14
CA ALA A 50 12.13 -17.01 9.59
C ALA A 50 13.10 -16.43 10.63
N VAL A 51 14.30 -16.99 10.74
CA VAL A 51 15.35 -16.49 11.62
C VAL A 51 16.49 -15.97 10.76
N ILE A 52 16.79 -14.68 10.88
CA ILE A 52 17.85 -14.00 10.15
C ILE A 52 18.90 -13.53 11.17
N ASN A 53 20.16 -13.85 10.90
CA ASN A 53 21.29 -13.27 11.62
C ASN A 53 21.79 -12.03 10.88
N MET A 54 21.71 -10.86 11.51
CA MET A 54 22.17 -9.61 10.93
C MET A 54 23.47 -9.16 11.60
N SER A 55 24.46 -8.85 10.79
CA SER A 55 25.78 -8.38 11.21
C SER A 55 26.02 -6.98 10.66
N GLY A 56 26.39 -6.05 11.53
CA GLY A 56 26.78 -4.69 11.16
C GLY A 56 28.26 -4.45 11.43
N PHE A 57 28.99 -3.93 10.45
CA PHE A 57 30.41 -3.63 10.54
C PHE A 57 30.64 -2.14 10.25
N VAL A 58 31.49 -1.50 11.05
CA VAL A 58 31.90 -0.11 10.82
C VAL A 58 33.38 -0.11 10.47
N LEU A 59 33.71 0.18 9.22
CA LEU A 59 35.08 0.40 8.79
C LEU A 59 35.44 1.88 9.00
N THR A 60 36.54 2.13 9.69
CA THR A 60 37.05 3.49 9.90
C THR A 60 38.36 3.63 9.14
N SER A 61 38.49 4.70 8.34
CA SER A 61 39.74 4.93 7.60
C SER A 61 40.89 5.28 8.55
N CYS A 62 42.07 4.75 8.27
CA CYS A 62 43.30 5.05 9.02
C CYS A 62 43.91 6.43 8.68
N ASN A 63 43.21 7.25 7.88
CA ASN A 63 43.69 8.56 7.45
C ASN A 63 43.11 9.68 8.33
N ASN A 64 43.70 10.89 8.25
CA ASN A 64 43.34 12.03 9.11
C ASN A 64 41.89 12.53 8.96
N ASN A 65 41.14 12.07 7.96
CA ASN A 65 39.79 12.55 7.67
C ASN A 65 38.68 11.67 8.26
N GLU A 66 39.02 10.59 8.99
CA GLU A 66 38.10 9.66 9.69
C GLU A 66 36.78 9.38 8.92
N ILE A 67 36.90 8.76 7.75
CA ILE A 67 35.75 8.27 6.99
C ILE A 67 35.24 7.00 7.67
N LYS A 68 33.93 6.96 7.96
CA LYS A 68 33.25 5.78 8.50
C LYS A 68 32.31 5.20 7.45
N LEU A 69 32.48 3.91 7.16
CA LEU A 69 31.64 3.15 6.26
C LEU A 69 30.86 2.11 7.06
N LEU A 70 29.55 2.03 6.84
CA LEU A 70 28.68 1.03 7.45
C LEU A 70 28.40 -0.09 6.45
N PHE A 71 28.67 -1.32 6.84
CA PHE A 71 28.34 -2.52 6.10
C PHE A 71 27.34 -3.34 6.89
N THR A 72 26.27 -3.78 6.25
CA THR A 72 25.28 -4.69 6.82
C THR A 72 25.26 -5.96 5.99
N SER A 73 25.32 -7.10 6.68
CA SER A 73 25.20 -8.42 6.10
C SER A 73 24.11 -9.18 6.81
N ALA A 74 23.33 -9.96 6.07
CA ALA A 74 22.24 -10.75 6.60
C ALA A 74 22.36 -12.20 6.14
N VAL A 75 22.25 -13.13 7.08
CA VAL A 75 22.32 -14.58 6.83
C VAL A 75 21.04 -15.22 7.29
N LEU A 76 20.34 -15.90 6.39
CA LEU A 76 19.14 -16.66 6.73
C LEU A 76 19.55 -17.96 7.45
N LEU A 77 19.22 -18.07 8.74
CA LEU A 77 19.50 -19.26 9.55
C LEU A 77 18.38 -20.30 9.41
N THR A 78 17.13 -19.85 9.37
CA THR A 78 15.95 -20.69 9.09
C THR A 78 15.03 -19.95 8.14
N GLU A 79 14.53 -20.66 7.12
CA GLU A 79 13.66 -20.03 6.11
C GLU A 79 12.28 -19.69 6.64
N GLY A 80 11.72 -20.55 7.51
CA GLY A 80 10.36 -20.36 8.04
C GLY A 80 9.33 -20.07 6.94
N TRP A 81 8.54 -19.02 7.14
CA TRP A 81 7.55 -18.55 6.17
C TRP A 81 8.16 -17.99 4.87
N LEU A 82 9.41 -17.51 4.87
CA LEU A 82 10.06 -17.00 3.65
C LEU A 82 10.29 -18.12 2.62
N GLY A 83 10.44 -19.37 3.06
CA GLY A 83 10.62 -20.52 2.16
C GLY A 83 9.40 -20.89 1.33
N VAL A 84 8.25 -20.22 1.51
CA VAL A 84 7.02 -20.47 0.72
C VAL A 84 7.12 -19.85 -0.68
N ASP A 85 7.91 -18.80 -0.84
CA ASP A 85 8.10 -18.09 -2.10
C ASP A 85 9.57 -17.65 -2.21
N ASP A 86 10.34 -18.39 -3.02
CA ASP A 86 11.78 -18.14 -3.24
C ASP A 86 12.08 -16.73 -3.75
N TYR A 87 11.14 -16.13 -4.50
CA TYR A 87 11.31 -14.77 -5.03
C TYR A 87 11.15 -13.75 -3.90
N LYS A 88 10.05 -13.84 -3.14
CA LYS A 88 9.84 -12.96 -1.98
C LYS A 88 10.94 -13.10 -0.95
N ARG A 89 11.49 -14.30 -0.77
CA ARG A 89 12.67 -14.51 0.08
C ARG A 89 13.86 -13.69 -0.39
N GLN A 90 14.19 -13.75 -1.69
CA GLN A 90 15.32 -13.01 -2.24
C GLN A 90 15.14 -11.50 -2.16
N GLU A 91 13.94 -11.00 -2.49
CA GLU A 91 13.60 -9.58 -2.40
C GLU A 91 13.69 -9.08 -0.95
N TYR A 92 13.10 -9.82 -0.01
CA TYR A 92 13.13 -9.49 1.41
C TYR A 92 14.56 -9.48 1.98
N MET A 93 15.40 -10.46 1.62
CA MET A 93 16.77 -10.52 2.12
C MET A 93 17.65 -9.35 1.64
N LYS A 94 17.32 -8.71 0.51
CA LYS A 94 18.06 -7.53 0.01
C LYS A 94 17.86 -6.28 0.85
N GLU A 95 16.74 -6.16 1.57
CA GLU A 95 16.52 -5.03 2.48
C GLU A 95 17.53 -5.02 3.65
N PHE A 96 18.08 -6.19 4.00
CA PHE A 96 18.96 -6.35 5.16
C PHE A 96 20.44 -6.42 4.82
N THR A 97 20.80 -6.48 3.53
CA THR A 97 22.19 -6.53 3.09
C THR A 97 22.50 -5.43 2.09
N ASN A 98 23.56 -4.68 2.35
CA ASN A 98 24.13 -3.75 1.37
C ASN A 98 25.35 -4.35 0.64
N SER A 99 25.57 -5.65 0.82
CA SER A 99 26.65 -6.42 0.21
C SER A 99 26.13 -7.74 -0.38
N ASP A 100 26.67 -8.14 -1.53
CA ASP A 100 26.38 -9.45 -2.13
C ASP A 100 27.13 -10.59 -1.43
N THR A 101 27.97 -10.29 -0.44
CA THR A 101 28.79 -11.26 0.29
C THR A 101 28.29 -11.43 1.71
N THR A 102 28.16 -12.69 2.10
CA THR A 102 27.90 -13.07 3.48
C THR A 102 29.18 -12.86 4.29
N LEU A 103 29.24 -11.80 5.09
CA LEU A 103 30.38 -11.54 5.97
C LEU A 103 30.26 -12.48 7.18
N ASN A 104 30.82 -13.69 7.02
CA ASN A 104 30.83 -14.70 8.07
C ASN A 104 31.99 -14.52 9.07
N GLU A 105 32.97 -13.69 8.73
CA GLU A 105 34.19 -13.51 9.51
C GLU A 105 34.41 -12.04 9.86
N ILE A 106 34.83 -11.80 11.10
CA ILE A 106 35.24 -10.46 11.56
C ILE A 106 36.68 -10.25 11.09
N TYR A 107 36.85 -9.49 10.01
CA TYR A 107 38.17 -9.03 9.59
C TYR A 107 38.59 -7.82 10.45
N GLN A 108 39.81 -7.85 10.99
CA GLN A 108 40.36 -6.72 11.76
C GLN A 108 40.81 -5.57 10.85
N GLU A 109 41.18 -5.90 9.62
CA GLU A 109 41.66 -4.96 8.60
C GLU A 109 41.04 -5.35 7.26
N ALA A 110 40.80 -4.36 6.39
CA ALA A 110 40.29 -4.56 5.05
C ALA A 110 40.98 -3.58 4.09
N ASP A 111 41.36 -4.08 2.91
CA ASP A 111 41.92 -3.26 1.85
C ASP A 111 40.80 -2.69 0.97
N LEU A 112 40.92 -1.40 0.63
CA LEU A 112 40.05 -0.78 -0.37
C LEU A 112 40.47 -1.27 -1.76
N LEU A 113 39.68 -2.16 -2.35
CA LEU A 113 39.93 -2.68 -3.69
C LEU A 113 39.46 -1.72 -4.79
N GLU A 114 38.24 -1.20 -4.65
CA GLU A 114 37.59 -0.32 -5.62
C GLU A 114 36.73 0.73 -4.89
N PHE A 115 36.67 1.93 -5.44
CA PHE A 115 35.80 3.01 -4.95
C PHE A 115 35.04 3.60 -6.13
N ASP A 116 33.74 3.36 -6.18
CA ASP A 116 32.84 4.01 -7.13
C ASP A 116 31.96 5.04 -6.41
N GLY A 117 32.12 6.30 -6.78
CA GLY A 117 31.42 7.43 -6.18
C GLY A 117 30.05 7.61 -6.83
N VAL A 118 29.03 6.89 -6.33
CA VAL A 118 27.67 7.06 -6.83
C VAL A 118 27.04 8.32 -6.23
N ARG A 119 26.75 9.31 -7.08
CA ARG A 119 25.97 10.48 -6.69
C ARG A 119 24.48 10.20 -6.93
N ILE A 120 23.77 9.90 -5.85
CA ILE A 120 22.31 9.74 -5.89
C ILE A 120 21.69 11.13 -5.75
N PHE A 121 20.94 11.57 -6.76
CA PHE A 121 20.06 12.73 -6.64
C PHE A 121 18.70 12.24 -6.15
N SER A 122 18.26 12.73 -5.00
CA SER A 122 16.89 12.47 -4.54
C SER A 122 15.94 13.25 -5.45
N VAL A 123 15.10 12.54 -6.18
CA VAL A 123 13.97 13.11 -6.93
C VAL A 123 12.73 12.59 -6.21
N GLU A 124 11.85 13.49 -5.75
CA GLU A 124 10.51 13.05 -5.33
C GLU A 124 9.81 12.46 -6.55
N GLU A 125 9.36 11.21 -6.44
CA GLU A 125 8.70 10.54 -7.56
C GLU A 125 7.36 11.26 -7.84
N PRO A 126 7.11 11.75 -9.06
CA PRO A 126 5.91 12.53 -9.38
C PRO A 126 4.65 11.65 -9.51
N PHE A 127 4.76 10.36 -9.18
CA PHE A 127 3.71 9.36 -9.30
C PHE A 127 3.49 8.64 -7.98
N ILE A 128 2.30 8.07 -7.80
CA ILE A 128 1.96 7.19 -6.69
C ILE A 128 1.74 5.77 -7.21
N LYS A 129 2.31 4.77 -6.53
CA LYS A 129 2.05 3.36 -6.87
C LYS A 129 0.67 2.93 -6.39
N LEU A 130 0.11 1.89 -7.03
CA LEU A 130 -1.23 1.37 -6.70
C LEU A 130 -1.35 0.94 -5.23
N ASP A 131 -0.35 0.24 -4.72
CA ASP A 131 -0.26 -0.24 -3.34
C ASP A 131 -0.08 0.90 -2.33
N GLU A 132 0.75 1.89 -2.65
CA GLU A 132 0.90 3.12 -1.86
C GLU A 132 -0.40 3.91 -1.79
N PHE A 133 -1.11 4.03 -2.90
CA PHE A 133 -2.42 4.69 -2.95
C PHE A 133 -3.44 3.98 -2.04
N ILE A 134 -3.53 2.65 -2.12
CA ILE A 134 -4.41 1.86 -1.21
C ILE A 134 -3.98 2.07 0.25
N SER A 135 -2.68 2.02 0.54
CA SER A 135 -2.13 2.23 1.87
C SER A 135 -2.48 3.62 2.42
N GLN A 136 -2.43 4.65 1.59
CA GLN A 136 -2.87 6.00 1.98
C GLN A 136 -4.37 6.05 2.27
N LEU A 137 -5.23 5.41 1.46
CA LEU A 137 -6.67 5.33 1.75
C LEU A 137 -6.94 4.70 3.13
N GLU A 138 -6.17 3.69 3.51
CA GLU A 138 -6.24 3.03 4.82
C GLU A 138 -5.76 3.95 5.95
N ILE A 139 -4.58 4.58 5.81
CA ILE A 139 -4.00 5.49 6.80
C ILE A 139 -4.94 6.69 7.06
N PHE A 140 -5.49 7.28 5.99
CA PHE A 140 -6.44 8.37 6.11
C PHE A 140 -7.85 7.91 6.49
N ASN A 141 -8.13 6.61 6.47
CA ASN A 141 -9.42 5.99 6.77
C ASN A 141 -10.57 6.59 5.94
N ILE A 142 -10.30 6.83 4.66
CA ILE A 142 -11.25 7.38 3.66
C ILE A 142 -11.70 6.32 2.64
N GLY A 143 -11.29 5.07 2.83
CA GLY A 143 -11.74 3.92 2.06
C GLY A 143 -11.78 2.66 2.92
N LYS A 144 -12.59 1.69 2.49
CA LYS A 144 -12.76 0.38 3.12
C LYS A 144 -12.52 -0.72 2.07
N PRO A 145 -12.27 -1.98 2.48
CA PRO A 145 -12.12 -3.09 1.55
C PRO A 145 -13.26 -3.23 0.53
N SER A 146 -14.48 -2.86 0.90
CA SER A 146 -15.65 -2.87 0.01
C SER A 146 -15.71 -1.70 -0.98
N THR A 147 -14.94 -0.64 -0.79
CA THR A 147 -15.01 0.59 -1.60
C THR A 147 -13.83 0.76 -2.55
N TYR A 148 -12.70 0.08 -2.32
CA TYR A 148 -11.51 0.22 -3.17
C TYR A 148 -11.78 -0.02 -4.65
N ALA A 149 -12.55 -1.06 -5.00
CA ALA A 149 -12.90 -1.34 -6.40
C ALA A 149 -13.63 -0.16 -7.07
N SER A 150 -14.64 0.42 -6.41
CA SER A 150 -15.38 1.57 -6.93
C SER A 150 -14.55 2.85 -6.97
N ILE A 151 -13.61 3.03 -6.02
CA ILE A 151 -12.63 4.13 -6.08
C ILE A 151 -11.78 3.98 -7.35
N PHE A 152 -11.32 2.76 -7.68
CA PHE A 152 -10.56 2.51 -8.89
C PHE A 152 -11.36 2.73 -10.17
N GLU A 153 -12.63 2.34 -10.22
CA GLU A 153 -13.50 2.66 -11.37
C GLU A 153 -13.62 4.18 -11.61
N ASN A 154 -13.74 4.96 -10.53
CA ASN A 154 -13.72 6.43 -10.63
C ASN A 154 -12.36 6.97 -11.08
N LEU A 155 -11.27 6.35 -10.62
CA LEU A 155 -9.92 6.69 -11.04
C LEU A 155 -9.70 6.42 -12.54
N GLU A 156 -10.21 5.30 -13.08
CA GLU A 156 -10.20 5.00 -14.51
C GLU A 156 -10.95 6.05 -15.34
N LYS A 157 -12.06 6.57 -14.82
CA LYS A 157 -12.77 7.69 -15.45
C LYS A 157 -11.90 8.94 -15.50
N ASN A 158 -11.23 9.30 -14.40
CA ASN A 158 -10.32 10.45 -14.36
C ASN A 158 -9.11 10.27 -15.30
N ILE A 159 -8.66 9.04 -15.50
CA ILE A 159 -7.66 8.69 -16.52
C ILE A 159 -8.21 8.94 -17.93
N ARG A 160 -9.41 8.44 -18.22
CA ARG A 160 -10.06 8.64 -19.53
C ARG A 160 -10.29 10.11 -19.85
N ASP A 161 -10.65 10.88 -18.83
CA ASP A 161 -10.89 12.32 -18.94
C ASP A 161 -9.59 13.14 -18.95
N GLY A 162 -8.43 12.51 -18.77
CA GLY A 162 -7.10 13.09 -18.92
C GLY A 162 -6.61 13.91 -17.72
N PHE A 163 -7.20 13.72 -16.54
CA PHE A 163 -6.72 14.36 -15.29
C PHE A 163 -5.57 13.58 -14.64
N ILE A 164 -5.54 12.27 -14.86
CA ILE A 164 -4.52 11.35 -14.34
C ILE A 164 -3.95 10.55 -15.50
N GLU A 165 -2.66 10.24 -15.47
CA GLU A 165 -2.00 9.34 -16.39
C GLU A 165 -1.63 8.04 -15.66
N LYS A 166 -1.86 6.89 -16.31
CA LYS A 166 -1.43 5.58 -15.82
C LYS A 166 -0.08 5.23 -16.44
N LYS A 167 0.93 4.99 -15.61
CA LYS A 167 2.28 4.58 -16.00
C LYS A 167 2.54 3.13 -15.60
N SER A 168 3.32 2.42 -16.41
CA SER A 168 3.91 1.13 -16.05
C SER A 168 5.37 1.40 -15.69
N ILE A 169 5.72 1.17 -14.43
CA ILE A 169 7.08 1.31 -13.93
C ILE A 169 7.65 -0.07 -13.65
N LYS A 170 8.98 -0.21 -13.62
CA LYS A 170 9.63 -1.49 -13.33
C LYS A 170 10.34 -1.42 -12.00
N GLU A 171 10.04 -2.36 -11.12
CA GLU A 171 10.58 -2.39 -9.77
C GLU A 171 11.04 -3.80 -9.37
N GLY A 172 11.94 -3.87 -8.40
CA GLY A 172 12.47 -5.12 -7.88
C GLY A 172 13.43 -5.86 -8.83
N LEU A 173 13.83 -7.05 -8.39
CA LEU A 173 14.86 -7.88 -9.06
C LEU A 173 14.49 -8.31 -10.47
N GLU A 174 13.23 -8.64 -10.67
CA GLU A 174 12.70 -9.11 -11.96
C GLU A 174 12.23 -7.96 -12.85
N GLN A 175 12.41 -6.71 -12.42
CA GLN A 175 11.91 -5.55 -13.14
C GLN A 175 10.41 -5.70 -13.42
N LYS A 176 9.67 -6.13 -12.37
CA LYS A 176 8.23 -6.41 -12.45
C LYS A 176 7.50 -5.13 -12.79
N GLU A 177 6.54 -5.25 -13.69
CA GLU A 177 5.69 -4.12 -14.06
C GLU A 177 4.73 -3.80 -12.93
N CYS A 178 4.88 -2.61 -12.36
CA CYS A 178 4.00 -2.03 -11.37
C CYS A 178 3.17 -0.91 -12.02
N THR A 179 1.91 -0.81 -11.61
CA THR A 179 1.06 0.31 -12.03
C THR A 179 1.28 1.50 -11.12
N ALA A 180 1.56 2.65 -11.72
CA ALA A 180 1.68 3.94 -11.04
C ALA A 180 0.76 4.97 -11.70
N TYR A 181 0.44 6.03 -10.96
CA TYR A 181 -0.47 7.09 -11.38
C TYR A 181 0.18 8.45 -11.18
N GLU A 182 0.11 9.30 -12.20
CA GLU A 182 0.66 10.65 -12.18
C GLU A 182 -0.43 11.67 -12.50
N ILE A 183 -0.41 12.80 -11.80
CA ILE A 183 -1.35 13.89 -12.08
C ILE A 183 -0.85 14.64 -13.32
N THR A 184 -1.73 14.85 -14.29
CA THR A 184 -1.37 15.63 -15.49
C THR A 184 -1.46 17.12 -15.21
N ASN A 185 -0.86 17.96 -16.06
CA ASN A 185 -1.05 19.42 -15.98
C ASN A 185 -2.54 19.83 -15.98
N LYS A 186 -3.42 19.06 -16.64
CA LYS A 186 -4.87 19.29 -16.61
C LYS A 186 -5.45 19.00 -15.22
N GLY A 187 -5.02 17.90 -14.61
CA GLY A 187 -5.31 17.54 -13.22
C GLY A 187 -4.87 18.63 -12.24
N GLU A 188 -3.63 19.09 -12.33
CA GLU A 188 -3.09 20.14 -11.45
C GLU A 188 -3.88 21.44 -11.57
N ASN A 189 -4.13 21.91 -12.80
CA ASN A 189 -4.95 23.11 -13.04
C ASN A 189 -6.38 22.96 -12.51
N PHE A 190 -6.93 21.75 -12.53
CA PHE A 190 -8.25 21.47 -11.94
C PHE A 190 -8.17 21.57 -10.42
N LEU A 191 -7.18 20.92 -9.79
CA LEU A 191 -6.98 20.94 -8.35
C LEU A 191 -6.70 22.34 -7.81
N GLU A 192 -5.96 23.18 -8.55
CA GLU A 192 -5.72 24.58 -8.17
C GLU A 192 -7.02 25.39 -8.13
N LYS A 193 -7.89 25.21 -9.12
CA LYS A 193 -9.22 25.86 -9.13
C LYS A 193 -10.14 25.27 -8.08
N PHE A 194 -10.01 23.97 -7.84
CA PHE A 194 -10.82 23.24 -6.88
C PHE A 194 -10.48 23.61 -5.44
N SER A 195 -9.20 23.80 -5.10
CA SER A 195 -8.75 24.19 -3.76
C SER A 195 -9.18 25.62 -3.38
N GLN A 196 -9.43 26.48 -4.37
CA GLN A 196 -10.03 27.81 -4.15
C GLN A 196 -11.50 27.71 -3.73
N ILE A 197 -12.15 26.58 -4.01
CA ILE A 197 -13.49 26.26 -3.51
C ILE A 197 -13.32 25.77 -2.07
N ASN A 198 -13.44 26.70 -1.12
CA ASN A 198 -13.41 26.39 0.31
C ASN A 198 -14.71 25.65 0.73
N ASP A 199 -14.88 24.42 0.26
CA ASP A 199 -16.01 23.55 0.55
C ASP A 199 -15.62 22.45 1.56
N PRO A 200 -16.25 22.41 2.75
CA PRO A 200 -15.97 21.41 3.75
C PRO A 200 -16.19 19.96 3.28
N PHE A 201 -17.01 19.69 2.25
CA PHE A 201 -17.17 18.34 1.68
C PHE A 201 -15.95 17.84 0.92
N LEU A 202 -15.07 18.74 0.52
CA LEU A 202 -13.88 18.44 -0.28
C LEU A 202 -12.64 18.18 0.60
N ASP A 203 -12.80 18.26 1.93
CA ASP A 203 -11.78 17.90 2.90
C ASP A 203 -11.73 16.38 3.12
N LEU A 204 -10.53 15.80 3.13
CA LEU A 204 -10.29 14.40 3.50
C LEU A 204 -10.83 14.07 4.89
N ASN A 205 -10.83 15.04 5.82
CA ASN A 205 -11.41 14.84 7.15
C ASN A 205 -12.93 14.61 7.08
N ALA A 206 -13.64 15.30 6.19
CA ALA A 206 -15.08 15.11 6.05
C ALA A 206 -15.42 13.71 5.49
N ALA A 207 -14.62 13.21 4.55
CA ALA A 207 -14.74 11.85 4.05
C ALA A 207 -14.47 10.81 5.15
N LYS A 208 -13.42 11.01 5.96
CA LYS A 208 -13.09 10.15 7.10
C LYS A 208 -14.21 10.12 8.15
N GLU A 209 -14.75 11.28 8.51
CA GLU A 209 -15.84 11.37 9.47
C GLU A 209 -17.11 10.67 8.95
N PHE A 210 -17.42 10.82 7.65
CA PHE A 210 -18.52 10.09 7.03
C PHE A 210 -18.34 8.57 7.14
N GLU A 211 -17.16 8.04 6.82
CA GLU A 211 -16.84 6.63 6.99
C GLU A 211 -16.99 6.15 8.45
N ASN A 212 -16.56 6.97 9.42
CA ASN A 212 -16.74 6.67 10.84
C ASN A 212 -18.21 6.59 11.24
N TYR A 213 -19.04 7.52 10.73
CA TYR A 213 -20.48 7.49 10.99
C TYR A 213 -21.15 6.25 10.39
N LEU A 214 -20.81 5.87 9.16
CA LEU A 214 -21.31 4.63 8.55
C LEU A 214 -20.94 3.40 9.37
N GLN A 215 -19.72 3.37 9.92
CA GLN A 215 -19.28 2.30 10.81
C GLN A 215 -20.07 2.26 12.12
N GLN A 216 -20.32 3.41 12.74
CA GLN A 216 -21.17 3.50 13.95
C GLN A 216 -22.59 3.01 13.68
N ILE A 217 -23.17 3.35 12.52
CA ILE A 217 -24.48 2.85 12.08
C ILE A 217 -24.45 1.32 11.94
N SER A 218 -23.43 0.78 11.26
CA SER A 218 -23.27 -0.67 11.08
C SER A 218 -23.16 -1.41 12.42
N ASN A 219 -22.45 -0.83 13.39
CA ASN A 219 -22.34 -1.38 14.74
C ASN A 219 -23.61 -1.24 15.58
N GLY A 220 -24.60 -0.47 15.11
CA GLY A 220 -25.81 -0.14 15.86
C GLY A 220 -25.61 0.91 16.96
N GLU A 221 -24.51 1.66 16.93
CA GLU A 221 -24.16 2.72 17.88
C GLU A 221 -24.81 4.07 17.53
N LEU A 222 -25.18 4.25 16.27
CA LEU A 222 -25.79 5.47 15.75
C LEU A 222 -26.99 5.13 14.88
N THR A 223 -28.13 5.78 15.12
CA THR A 223 -29.28 5.65 14.24
C THR A 223 -29.13 6.55 13.00
N ARG A 224 -29.83 6.20 11.92
CA ARG A 224 -29.85 7.02 10.69
C ARG A 224 -30.25 8.47 10.96
N ASP A 225 -31.29 8.68 11.76
CA ASP A 225 -31.82 10.02 12.05
C ASP A 225 -30.82 10.88 12.84
N GLU A 226 -30.09 10.26 13.79
CA GLU A 226 -29.03 10.93 14.54
C GLU A 226 -27.81 11.23 13.67
N PHE A 227 -27.48 10.33 12.74
CA PHE A 227 -26.46 10.55 11.74
C PHE A 227 -26.80 11.75 10.86
N GLU A 228 -27.98 11.80 10.27
CA GLU A 228 -28.38 12.90 9.39
C GLU A 228 -28.30 14.24 10.16
N LYS A 229 -28.77 14.29 11.40
CA LYS A 229 -28.64 15.50 12.24
C LYS A 229 -27.18 15.88 12.52
N LYS A 230 -26.33 14.92 12.90
CA LYS A 230 -24.93 15.20 13.23
C LYS A 230 -24.12 15.58 12.01
N TYR A 231 -24.19 14.78 10.94
CA TYR A 231 -23.42 14.99 9.73
C TYR A 231 -23.82 16.30 9.05
N PHE A 232 -25.11 16.58 8.89
CA PHE A 232 -25.50 17.82 8.22
C PHE A 232 -25.26 19.09 9.06
N SER A 233 -25.15 18.97 10.39
CA SER A 233 -24.86 20.11 11.27
C SER A 233 -23.45 20.70 11.09
N ILE A 234 -22.50 19.95 10.52
CA ILE A 234 -21.13 20.44 10.28
C ILE A 234 -21.07 21.38 9.07
N PHE A 235 -22.12 21.42 8.24
CA PHE A 235 -22.13 22.23 7.03
C PHE A 235 -22.78 23.61 7.25
N PRO A 236 -22.23 24.67 6.62
CA PRO A 236 -22.82 26.00 6.68
C PRO A 236 -24.28 26.04 6.21
N GLN A 237 -25.14 26.79 6.92
CA GLN A 237 -26.58 26.84 6.61
C GLN A 237 -26.87 27.37 5.18
N ASN A 238 -26.06 28.32 4.70
CA ASN A 238 -26.13 28.85 3.33
C ASN A 238 -25.83 27.78 2.27
N PHE A 239 -25.10 26.73 2.63
CA PHE A 239 -24.83 25.58 1.76
C PHE A 239 -25.99 24.59 1.78
N LEU A 240 -26.52 24.23 2.96
CA LEU A 240 -27.69 23.34 3.08
C LEU A 240 -28.89 23.87 2.29
N ASN A 241 -29.10 25.18 2.29
CA ASN A 241 -30.15 25.86 1.51
C ASN A 241 -30.00 25.69 -0.02
N LYS A 242 -28.80 25.40 -0.54
CA LYS A 242 -28.57 25.12 -1.97
C LYS A 242 -28.86 23.66 -2.34
N ILE A 243 -28.70 22.73 -1.40
CA ILE A 243 -28.98 21.30 -1.61
C ILE A 243 -30.48 21.00 -1.53
N THR A 244 -31.18 21.60 -0.56
CA THR A 244 -32.64 21.41 -0.40
C THR A 244 -33.43 21.87 -1.62
N LEU A 245 -32.93 22.82 -2.41
CA LEU A 245 -33.54 23.25 -3.67
C LEU A 245 -33.43 22.24 -4.83
N LYS A 246 -32.70 21.12 -4.68
CA LYS A 246 -32.56 20.08 -5.70
C LYS A 246 -33.14 18.71 -5.33
N TRP A 247 -33.52 18.49 -4.08
CA TRP A 247 -33.97 17.19 -3.57
C TRP A 247 -35.50 17.06 -3.39
N ILE A 248 -36.25 18.10 -3.74
CA ILE A 248 -37.72 18.07 -3.73
C ILE A 248 -38.17 17.98 -5.20
N ASP A 249 -38.93 16.92 -5.48
CA ASP A 249 -39.67 16.58 -6.70
C ASP A 249 -38.99 15.61 -7.68
N ASN A 250 -38.99 14.32 -7.32
CA ASN A 250 -39.20 13.19 -8.25
C ASN A 250 -39.52 11.89 -7.47
N CYS A 251 -40.59 11.96 -6.68
CA CYS A 251 -41.29 10.77 -6.18
C CYS A 251 -42.79 11.03 -6.36
N ASP A 252 -43.24 10.88 -7.61
CA ASP A 252 -44.59 10.43 -7.93
C ASP A 252 -44.53 8.94 -8.30
#